data_AF-A0A662UMT9-F1
#
_entry.id   AF-A0A662UMT9-F1
#
_cell.length_a   1.000
_cell.length_b   1.000
_cell.length_c   1.000
_cell.angle_alpha   90.00
_cell.angle_beta   90.00
_cell.angle_gamma   90.00
#
_symmetry.space_group_name_H-M   'P 1'
#
loop_
_entity.id
_entity.type
_entity.pdbx_description
1 polymer ?
#
loop_
_entity_poly.entity_id
_entity_poly.type
_entity_poly.pdbx_seq_one_letter_code
_entity_poly.pdbx_strand_id
1 'polypeptide(L)'
;MKRNRGGLAIILFLVLVIGLVFRLIPTTVFNEPYSTDIWPLIKISKKLLDNPGLKIFDDKFFDGYNNRWPGVVLSTTVASIITNLDIYTIYRYLHPIIVITTFSVLVYILLHTFHGNKKYCFIGLLYFLSVPSLIVFTSALLKEIYAYAFLYILLIYALRKWSSLREEILLILIVSLALTITHYLVTLMAVGILGSTLMAYLIARAMGHLGPFEQDHIIPQIISIFIIISLIFSTYYSLVGHTAFKIRFTVYDLLPYVFYSTFVFGSYTLYLRHDKGFIP
;
A
#
# COMPACT_ATOMS: atom_id res chain seq x y z
N MET A 1 -4.63 -18.85 32.80
CA MET A 1 -3.49 -19.11 31.89
C MET A 1 -2.79 -17.81 31.52
N LYS A 2 -1.66 -17.47 32.16
CA LYS A 2 -0.76 -16.39 31.71
C LYS A 2 -0.11 -16.83 30.40
N ARG A 3 -0.74 -16.50 29.27
CA ARG A 3 -0.21 -16.80 27.92
C ARG A 3 1.20 -16.21 27.79
N ASN A 4 2.13 -17.02 27.29
CA ASN A 4 3.56 -16.72 27.12
C ASN A 4 3.79 -15.56 26.14
N ARG A 5 3.52 -14.32 26.56
CA ARG A 5 3.61 -13.10 25.73
C ARG A 5 5.05 -12.85 25.27
N GLY A 6 6.04 -13.21 26.08
CA GLY A 6 7.47 -13.06 25.76
C GLY A 6 7.90 -13.89 24.55
N GLY A 7 7.53 -15.17 24.51
CA GLY A 7 7.90 -16.05 23.39
C GLY A 7 7.38 -15.59 22.03
N LEU A 8 6.15 -15.05 21.97
CA LEU A 8 5.56 -14.57 20.72
C LEU A 8 6.20 -13.27 20.22
N ALA A 9 6.60 -12.38 21.13
CA ALA A 9 7.33 -11.16 20.77
C ALA A 9 8.72 -11.48 20.20
N ILE A 10 9.41 -12.46 20.80
CA ILE A 10 10.71 -12.94 20.31
C ILE A 10 10.56 -13.53 18.90
N ILE A 11 9.55 -14.36 18.66
CA ILE A 11 9.29 -14.92 17.33
C ILE A 11 9.01 -13.82 16.31
N LEU A 12 8.18 -12.83 16.64
CA LEU A 12 7.91 -11.69 15.75
C LEU A 12 9.20 -10.96 15.40
N PHE A 13 10.01 -10.66 16.42
CA PHE A 13 11.29 -9.99 16.25
C PHE A 13 12.22 -10.78 15.32
N LEU A 14 12.36 -12.09 15.52
CA LEU A 14 13.19 -12.94 14.66
C LEU A 14 12.70 -12.94 13.21
N VAL A 15 11.39 -13.06 12.98
CA VAL A 15 10.81 -13.02 11.63
C VAL A 15 11.08 -11.67 10.94
N LEU A 16 10.94 -10.56 11.68
CA LEU A 16 11.25 -9.23 11.16
C LEU A 16 12.74 -9.07 10.83
N VAL A 17 13.63 -9.55 11.70
CA VAL A 17 15.08 -9.51 11.47
C VAL A 17 15.46 -10.32 10.23
N ILE A 18 14.95 -11.54 10.07
CA ILE A 18 15.20 -12.38 8.89
C ILE A 18 14.73 -11.66 7.63
N GLY A 19 13.50 -11.14 7.64
CA GLY A 19 12.93 -10.43 6.50
C GLY A 19 13.72 -9.18 6.12
N LEU A 20 14.26 -8.46 7.12
CA LEU A 20 15.11 -7.30 6.92
C LEU A 20 16.48 -7.68 6.34
N VAL A 21 17.15 -8.68 6.93
CA VAL A 21 18.47 -9.14 6.47
C VAL A 21 18.41 -9.51 5.00
N PHE A 22 17.42 -10.30 4.57
CA PHE A 22 17.29 -10.69 3.16
C PHE A 22 17.13 -9.51 2.20
N ARG A 23 16.46 -8.44 2.63
CA ARG A 23 16.24 -7.25 1.81
C ARG A 23 17.40 -6.28 1.81
N LEU A 24 18.30 -6.37 2.80
CA LEU A 24 19.54 -5.60 2.83
C LEU A 24 20.70 -6.28 2.09
N ILE A 25 20.59 -7.58 1.76
CA ILE A 25 21.62 -8.31 1.01
C ILE A 25 22.00 -7.59 -0.29
N PRO A 26 21.06 -7.20 -1.18
CA PRO A 26 21.45 -6.58 -2.45
C PRO A 26 22.26 -5.29 -2.24
N THR A 27 21.77 -4.42 -1.38
CA THR A 27 22.42 -3.15 -1.06
C THR A 27 23.80 -3.30 -0.38
N THR A 28 23.98 -4.35 0.42
CA THR A 28 25.27 -4.63 1.08
C THR A 28 26.26 -5.26 0.12
N VAL A 29 25.82 -6.16 -0.76
CA VAL A 29 26.67 -6.84 -1.76
C VAL A 29 27.13 -5.87 -2.85
N PHE A 30 26.23 -5.07 -3.42
CA PHE A 30 26.57 -4.14 -4.51
C PHE A 30 27.23 -2.84 -4.02
N ASN A 31 27.23 -2.60 -2.71
CA ASN A 31 27.71 -1.37 -2.09
C ASN A 31 27.03 -0.07 -2.57
N GLU A 32 25.83 -0.17 -3.13
CA GLU A 32 25.06 0.93 -3.73
C GLU A 32 23.56 0.82 -3.37
N PRO A 33 22.78 1.92 -3.47
CA PRO A 33 21.33 1.82 -3.39
C PRO A 33 20.79 0.85 -4.46
N TYR A 34 20.04 -0.15 -4.03
CA TYR A 34 19.54 -1.18 -4.93
C TYR A 34 18.40 -0.67 -5.84
N SER A 35 18.33 -1.19 -7.07
CA SER A 35 17.43 -0.83 -8.18
C SER A 35 17.84 0.41 -9.00
N THR A 36 17.61 0.36 -10.32
CA THR A 36 17.78 1.52 -11.22
C THR A 36 16.75 2.62 -10.96
N ASP A 37 15.59 2.26 -10.43
CA ASP A 37 14.44 3.17 -10.32
C ASP A 37 14.56 4.13 -9.12
N ILE A 38 15.54 3.90 -8.25
CA ILE A 38 15.83 4.75 -7.07
C ILE A 38 16.64 6.00 -7.44
N TRP A 39 17.46 5.95 -8.50
CA TRP A 39 18.40 7.01 -8.84
C TRP A 39 17.73 8.34 -9.20
N PRO A 40 16.62 8.37 -9.96
CA PRO A 40 15.86 9.60 -10.17
C PRO A 40 15.38 10.22 -8.85
N LEU A 41 14.95 9.39 -7.89
CA LEU A 41 14.47 9.85 -6.58
C LEU A 41 15.61 10.48 -5.77
N ILE A 42 16.76 9.81 -5.70
CA ILE A 42 17.98 10.34 -5.06
C ILE A 42 18.37 11.68 -5.67
N LYS A 43 18.36 11.79 -7.00
CA LYS A 43 18.71 13.04 -7.71
C LYS A 43 17.78 14.19 -7.34
N ILE A 44 16.47 13.94 -7.26
CA ILE A 44 15.49 14.95 -6.88
C ILE A 44 15.69 15.35 -5.41
N SER A 45 15.80 14.39 -4.50
CA SER A 45 16.01 14.68 -3.07
C SER A 45 17.31 15.45 -2.82
N LYS A 46 18.40 15.07 -3.48
CA LYS A 46 19.66 15.82 -3.42
C LYS A 46 19.49 17.26 -3.89
N LYS A 47 18.81 17.45 -5.03
CA LYS A 47 18.57 18.80 -5.58
C LYS A 47 17.74 19.69 -4.66
N LEU A 48 16.76 19.11 -3.95
CA LEU A 48 15.99 19.83 -2.93
C LEU A 48 16.83 20.20 -1.70
N LEU A 49 17.70 19.29 -1.24
CA LEU A 49 18.63 19.58 -0.13
C LEU A 49 19.60 20.71 -0.50
N ASP A 50 20.16 20.64 -1.71
CA ASP A 50 21.11 21.64 -2.20
C ASP A 50 20.43 22.99 -2.48
N ASN A 51 19.12 23.00 -2.78
CA ASN A 51 18.36 24.19 -3.15
C ASN A 51 16.96 24.21 -2.51
N PRO A 52 16.83 24.52 -1.21
CA PRO A 52 15.56 24.43 -0.48
C PRO A 52 14.45 25.35 -1.00
N GLY A 53 14.80 26.42 -1.74
CA GLY A 53 13.84 27.35 -2.35
C GLY A 53 13.14 26.81 -3.61
N LEU A 54 13.56 25.65 -4.14
CA LEU A 54 12.93 25.06 -5.31
C LEU A 54 11.55 24.50 -4.99
N LYS A 55 10.57 24.81 -5.85
CA LYS A 55 9.22 24.27 -5.73
C LYS A 55 9.17 22.87 -6.32
N ILE A 56 8.75 21.88 -5.53
CA ILE A 56 8.74 20.47 -5.95
C ILE A 56 7.97 20.21 -7.26
N PHE A 57 6.92 20.99 -7.54
CA PHE A 57 6.11 20.81 -8.75
C PHE A 57 6.62 21.57 -9.99
N ASP A 58 7.83 22.14 -9.95
CA ASP A 58 8.42 22.85 -11.08
C ASP A 58 9.22 21.91 -11.99
N ASP A 59 8.63 21.58 -13.15
CA ASP A 59 9.21 20.67 -14.14
C ASP A 59 10.42 21.27 -14.87
N LYS A 60 10.72 22.56 -14.70
CA LYS A 60 11.99 23.13 -15.19
C LYS A 60 13.18 22.59 -14.41
N PHE A 61 12.97 22.26 -13.14
CA PHE A 61 14.03 21.79 -12.24
C PHE A 61 13.99 20.28 -12.01
N PHE A 62 12.87 19.62 -12.26
CA PHE A 62 12.68 18.19 -12.03
C PHE A 62 12.22 17.45 -13.29
N ASP A 63 12.06 16.13 -13.22
CA ASP A 63 11.82 15.28 -14.40
C ASP A 63 10.37 15.30 -14.93
N GLY A 64 9.46 16.03 -14.28
CA GLY A 64 8.05 16.11 -14.64
C GLY A 64 7.21 14.89 -14.26
N TYR A 65 7.83 13.82 -13.75
CA TYR A 65 7.13 12.57 -13.40
C TYR A 65 7.24 12.25 -11.91
N ASN A 66 8.45 12.08 -11.38
CA ASN A 66 8.66 11.70 -9.99
C ASN A 66 8.31 12.84 -9.03
N ASN A 67 8.52 14.08 -9.46
CA ASN A 67 8.18 15.28 -8.69
C ASN A 67 6.66 15.52 -8.60
N ARG A 68 5.86 14.86 -9.45
CA ARG A 68 4.39 14.86 -9.38
C ARG A 68 3.83 13.81 -8.42
N TRP A 69 4.68 12.94 -7.86
CA TRP A 69 4.32 11.98 -6.81
C TRP A 69 5.38 12.03 -5.71
N PRO A 70 5.51 13.18 -5.01
CA PRO A 70 6.73 13.53 -4.27
C PRO A 70 6.84 12.86 -2.89
N GLY A 71 5.91 11.98 -2.51
CA GLY A 71 5.84 11.42 -1.14
C GLY A 71 7.15 10.84 -0.63
N VAL A 72 7.83 10.00 -1.42
CA VAL A 72 9.14 9.40 -1.03
C VAL A 72 10.27 10.42 -1.03
N VAL A 73 10.27 11.33 -2.00
CA VAL A 73 11.31 12.37 -2.13
C VAL A 73 11.25 13.30 -0.92
N LEU A 74 10.06 13.77 -0.55
CA LEU A 74 9.88 14.66 0.60
C LEU A 74 10.23 13.96 1.90
N SER A 75 9.80 12.71 2.08
CA SER A 75 10.08 11.98 3.33
C SER A 75 11.57 11.70 3.51
N THR A 76 12.28 11.29 2.45
CA THR A 76 13.73 11.04 2.50
C THR A 76 14.54 12.33 2.67
N THR A 77 14.11 13.43 2.04
CA THR A 77 14.71 14.75 2.22
C THR A 77 14.60 15.21 3.67
N VAL A 78 13.40 15.10 4.26
CA VAL A 78 13.17 15.42 5.67
C VAL A 78 13.98 14.51 6.60
N ALA A 79 14.06 13.21 6.30
CA ALA A 79 14.86 12.27 7.07
C ALA A 79 16.36 12.62 7.03
N SER A 80 16.88 13.02 5.88
CA SER A 80 18.27 13.51 5.74
C SER A 80 18.51 14.75 6.62
N ILE A 81 17.59 15.72 6.62
CA ILE A 81 17.70 16.94 7.45
C ILE A 81 17.68 16.59 8.95
N ILE A 82 16.75 15.75 9.39
CA ILE A 82 16.58 15.41 10.81
C ILE A 82 17.75 14.59 11.34
N THR A 83 18.26 13.64 10.55
CA THR A 83 19.33 12.72 10.98
C THR A 83 20.72 13.22 10.66
N ASN A 84 20.85 14.27 9.85
CA ASN A 84 22.09 14.76 9.28
C ASN A 84 22.90 13.69 8.52
N LEU A 85 22.21 12.66 8.02
CA LEU A 85 22.81 11.63 7.15
C LEU A 85 22.72 12.09 5.69
N ASP A 86 23.73 11.72 4.90
CA ASP A 86 23.70 11.99 3.47
C ASP A 86 22.55 11.22 2.79
N ILE A 87 22.06 11.78 1.69
CA ILE A 87 20.88 11.24 1.01
C ILE A 87 21.09 9.82 0.48
N TYR A 88 22.32 9.42 0.14
CA TYR A 88 22.60 8.06 -0.30
C TYR A 88 22.45 7.09 0.87
N THR A 89 22.97 7.42 2.06
CA THR A 89 22.77 6.61 3.26
C THR A 89 21.29 6.47 3.63
N ILE A 90 20.48 7.52 3.45
CA ILE A 90 19.03 7.47 3.66
C ILE A 90 18.37 6.45 2.75
N TYR A 91 18.59 6.54 1.43
CA TYR A 91 18.00 5.65 0.44
C TYR A 91 18.56 4.22 0.49
N ARG A 92 19.80 4.07 0.94
CA ARG A 92 20.51 2.81 1.03
C ARG A 92 20.10 1.99 2.25
N TYR A 93 20.00 2.63 3.41
CA TYR A 93 19.82 1.92 4.67
C TYR A 93 18.63 2.41 5.47
N LEU A 94 18.61 3.69 5.86
CA LEU A 94 17.66 4.16 6.86
C LEU A 94 16.21 3.94 6.43
N HIS A 95 15.82 4.44 5.26
CA HIS A 95 14.45 4.33 4.80
C HIS A 95 14.05 2.91 4.40
N PRO A 96 14.87 2.11 3.68
CA PRO A 96 14.58 0.70 3.49
C PRO A 96 14.28 -0.03 4.80
N ILE A 97 15.11 0.15 5.84
CA ILE A 97 14.88 -0.47 7.16
C ILE A 97 13.52 -0.05 7.73
N ILE A 98 13.22 1.26 7.75
CA ILE A 98 11.97 1.80 8.28
C ILE A 98 10.77 1.25 7.50
N VAL A 99 10.81 1.31 6.17
CA VAL A 99 9.71 0.93 5.29
C VAL A 99 9.45 -0.57 5.40
N ILE A 100 10.48 -1.40 5.30
CA ILE A 100 10.35 -2.86 5.39
C ILE A 100 9.79 -3.27 6.74
N THR A 101 10.29 -2.68 7.83
CA THR A 101 9.80 -2.98 9.18
C THR A 101 8.35 -2.57 9.34
N THR A 102 8.00 -1.35 8.93
CA THR A 102 6.63 -0.82 9.00
C THR A 102 5.66 -1.67 8.18
N PHE A 103 6.02 -1.95 6.93
CA PHE A 103 5.27 -2.80 6.02
C PHE A 103 5.05 -4.21 6.60
N SER A 104 6.08 -4.83 7.15
CA SER A 104 5.99 -6.17 7.74
C SER A 104 5.07 -6.20 8.97
N VAL A 105 5.16 -5.17 9.83
CA VAL A 105 4.28 -5.02 10.98
C VAL A 105 2.82 -4.81 10.54
N LEU A 106 2.60 -3.98 9.53
CA LEU A 106 1.25 -3.74 8.99
C LEU A 106 0.64 -5.00 8.37
N VAL A 107 1.43 -5.79 7.65
CA VAL A 107 0.98 -7.10 7.13
C VAL A 107 0.60 -8.04 8.26
N TYR A 108 1.41 -8.12 9.33
CA TYR A 108 1.06 -8.89 10.51
C TYR A 108 -0.25 -8.43 11.16
N ILE A 109 -0.43 -7.11 11.32
CA ILE A 109 -1.67 -6.54 11.87
C ILE A 109 -2.86 -6.87 10.97
N LEU A 110 -2.72 -6.75 9.64
CA LEU A 110 -3.77 -7.09 8.70
C LEU A 110 -4.18 -8.56 8.82
N LEU A 111 -3.21 -9.48 8.82
CA LEU A 111 -3.45 -10.92 9.00
C LEU A 111 -4.16 -11.21 10.33
N HIS A 112 -3.74 -10.52 11.40
CA HIS A 112 -4.36 -10.65 12.70
C HIS A 112 -5.79 -10.10 12.74
N THR A 113 -6.08 -9.02 12.02
CA THR A 113 -7.43 -8.47 11.86
C THR A 113 -8.34 -9.44 11.12
N PHE A 114 -7.83 -10.17 10.12
CA PHE A 114 -8.60 -11.18 9.39
C PHE A 114 -8.84 -12.48 10.17
N HIS A 115 -7.79 -13.08 10.74
CA HIS A 115 -7.87 -14.43 11.29
C HIS A 115 -7.95 -14.46 12.83
N GLY A 116 -7.38 -13.48 13.54
CA GLY A 116 -7.29 -13.46 15.00
C GLY A 116 -6.38 -14.55 15.62
N ASN A 117 -5.91 -15.53 14.84
CA ASN A 117 -5.01 -16.58 15.31
C ASN A 117 -3.55 -16.20 15.05
N LYS A 118 -2.84 -15.89 16.14
CA LYS A 118 -1.44 -15.47 16.11
C LYS A 118 -0.51 -16.44 15.37
N LYS A 119 -0.70 -17.76 15.52
CA LYS A 119 0.18 -18.76 14.88
C LYS A 119 0.12 -18.65 13.35
N TYR A 120 -1.09 -18.56 12.80
CA TYR A 120 -1.27 -18.41 11.35
C TYR A 120 -0.80 -17.05 10.85
N CYS A 121 -0.92 -15.99 11.65
CA CYS A 121 -0.36 -14.69 11.32
C CYS A 121 1.16 -14.72 11.22
N PHE A 122 1.84 -15.46 12.11
CA PHE A 122 3.30 -15.63 12.04
C PHE A 122 3.73 -16.43 10.82
N ILE A 123 3.04 -17.54 10.53
CA ILE A 123 3.34 -18.36 9.35
C ILE A 123 3.08 -17.55 8.07
N GLY A 124 1.97 -16.83 8.00
CA GLY A 124 1.64 -15.97 6.87
C GLY A 124 2.65 -14.83 6.68
N LEU A 125 3.08 -14.17 7.76
CA LEU A 125 4.13 -13.15 7.70
C LEU A 125 5.46 -13.75 7.23
N LEU A 126 5.88 -14.89 7.79
CA LEU A 126 7.11 -15.55 7.39
C LEU A 126 7.08 -15.93 5.91
N TYR A 127 5.99 -16.54 5.45
CA TYR A 127 5.78 -16.84 4.05
C TYR A 127 5.95 -15.57 3.21
N PHE A 128 5.19 -14.52 3.52
CA PHE A 128 5.22 -13.25 2.81
C PHE A 128 6.62 -12.61 2.75
N LEU A 129 7.39 -12.68 3.84
CA LEU A 129 8.75 -12.13 3.90
C LEU A 129 9.80 -13.00 3.19
N SER A 130 9.49 -14.27 2.93
CA SER A 130 10.36 -15.26 2.31
C SER A 130 10.17 -15.45 0.80
N VAL A 131 9.08 -14.91 0.22
CA VAL A 131 8.81 -15.03 -1.23
C VAL A 131 9.90 -14.31 -2.02
N PRO A 132 10.69 -15.00 -2.89
CA PRO A 132 11.84 -14.40 -3.56
C PRO A 132 11.50 -13.17 -4.41
N SER A 133 10.39 -13.19 -5.15
CA SER A 133 9.96 -12.05 -5.97
C SER A 133 9.65 -10.82 -5.12
N LEU A 134 9.02 -11.01 -3.95
CA LEU A 134 8.78 -9.93 -3.00
C LEU A 134 10.07 -9.45 -2.35
N ILE A 135 11.00 -10.34 -1.99
CA ILE A 135 12.31 -9.95 -1.46
C ILE A 135 13.01 -9.03 -2.45
N VAL A 136 13.17 -9.47 -3.70
CA VAL A 136 13.87 -8.70 -4.75
C VAL A 136 13.17 -7.35 -4.96
N PHE A 137 11.85 -7.34 -5.14
CA PHE A 137 11.11 -6.10 -5.38
C PHE A 137 11.21 -5.15 -4.18
N THR A 138 11.04 -5.65 -2.95
CA THR A 138 11.00 -4.82 -1.72
C THR A 138 12.37 -4.53 -1.10
N SER A 139 13.47 -4.88 -1.78
CA SER A 139 14.84 -4.57 -1.33
C SER A 139 15.27 -3.13 -1.63
N ALA A 140 14.57 -2.43 -2.53
CA ALA A 140 14.84 -1.05 -2.89
C ALA A 140 13.83 -0.08 -2.26
N LEU A 141 14.20 1.19 -2.06
CA LEU A 141 13.25 2.24 -1.68
C LEU A 141 12.57 2.83 -2.93
N LEU A 142 11.57 2.11 -3.45
CA LEU A 142 10.73 2.59 -4.55
C LEU A 142 9.46 3.30 -4.02
N LYS A 143 8.82 4.09 -4.88
CA LYS A 143 7.58 4.80 -4.53
C LYS A 143 6.45 3.84 -4.17
N GLU A 144 6.37 2.73 -4.90
CA GLU A 144 5.43 1.64 -4.72
C GLU A 144 5.56 1.02 -3.33
N ILE A 145 6.79 0.73 -2.93
CA ILE A 145 7.10 0.02 -1.69
C ILE A 145 6.82 0.91 -0.48
N TYR A 146 7.18 2.19 -0.58
CA TYR A 146 6.80 3.18 0.42
C TYR A 146 5.28 3.35 0.50
N ALA A 147 4.58 3.36 -0.64
CA ALA A 147 3.13 3.51 -0.71
C ALA A 147 2.36 2.33 -0.10
N TYR A 148 2.92 1.11 -0.12
CA TYR A 148 2.27 -0.07 0.45
C TYR A 148 1.92 0.09 1.93
N ALA A 149 2.71 0.84 2.71
CA ALA A 149 2.37 1.12 4.10
C ALA A 149 0.98 1.79 4.21
N PHE A 150 0.70 2.79 3.38
CA PHE A 150 -0.60 3.47 3.38
C PHE A 150 -1.72 2.57 2.87
N LEU A 151 -1.46 1.74 1.85
CA LEU A 151 -2.42 0.74 1.39
C LEU A 151 -2.85 -0.20 2.53
N TYR A 152 -1.90 -0.79 3.27
CA TYR A 152 -2.24 -1.71 4.36
C TYR A 152 -2.95 -1.01 5.51
N ILE A 153 -2.60 0.24 5.81
CA ILE A 153 -3.35 1.03 6.80
C ILE A 153 -4.82 1.14 6.35
N LEU A 154 -5.11 1.50 5.11
CA LEU A 154 -6.49 1.57 4.63
C LEU A 154 -7.23 0.23 4.69
N LEU A 155 -6.56 -0.88 4.34
CA LEU A 155 -7.15 -2.22 4.45
C LEU A 155 -7.45 -2.61 5.90
N ILE A 156 -6.57 -2.25 6.85
CA ILE A 156 -6.82 -2.47 8.28
C ILE A 156 -8.03 -1.65 8.74
N TYR A 157 -8.15 -0.40 8.30
CA TYR A 157 -9.29 0.47 8.62
C TYR A 157 -10.60 -0.01 7.99
N ALA A 158 -10.54 -0.70 6.85
CA ALA A 158 -11.71 -1.29 6.21
C ALA A 158 -12.29 -2.48 6.98
N LEU A 159 -11.47 -3.15 7.79
CA LEU A 159 -11.86 -4.39 8.48
C LEU A 159 -12.13 -4.18 9.97
N ARG A 160 -11.38 -3.25 10.60
CA ARG A 160 -11.54 -2.99 12.04
C ARG A 160 -12.76 -2.14 12.32
N LYS A 161 -13.48 -2.46 13.40
CA LYS A 161 -14.56 -1.61 13.89
C LYS A 161 -14.01 -0.23 14.29
N TRP A 162 -14.67 0.82 13.81
CA TRP A 162 -14.30 2.21 14.10
C TRP A 162 -14.80 2.60 15.50
N SER A 163 -13.93 3.22 16.29
CA SER A 163 -14.28 3.71 17.62
C SER A 163 -14.99 5.07 17.57
N SER A 164 -14.54 5.97 16.69
CA SER A 164 -15.07 7.32 16.52
C SER A 164 -15.10 7.71 15.05
N LEU A 165 -16.29 7.89 14.47
CA LEU A 165 -16.45 8.18 13.04
C LEU A 165 -15.62 9.38 12.58
N ARG A 166 -15.59 10.46 13.38
CA ARG A 166 -14.89 11.71 13.03
C ARG A 166 -13.37 11.51 12.97
N GLU A 167 -12.80 10.89 13.98
CA GLU A 167 -11.35 10.64 14.06
C GLU A 167 -10.90 9.69 12.96
N GLU A 168 -11.70 8.64 12.72
CA GLU A 168 -11.42 7.60 11.74
C GLU A 168 -11.47 8.17 10.31
N ILE A 169 -12.48 8.98 9.98
CA ILE A 169 -12.55 9.68 8.69
C ILE A 169 -11.36 10.62 8.50
N LEU A 170 -10.96 11.38 9.53
CA LEU A 170 -9.80 12.26 9.43
C LEU A 170 -8.52 11.49 9.13
N LEU A 171 -8.30 10.36 9.81
CA LEU A 171 -7.15 9.50 9.59
C LEU A 171 -7.18 8.88 8.18
N ILE A 172 -8.35 8.44 7.70
CA ILE A 172 -8.52 7.92 6.35
C ILE A 172 -8.23 9.00 5.30
N LEU A 173 -8.68 10.25 5.52
CA LEU A 173 -8.38 11.38 4.65
C LEU A 173 -6.86 11.61 4.54
N ILE A 174 -6.17 11.66 5.69
CA ILE A 174 -4.71 11.86 5.74
C ILE A 174 -3.98 10.71 5.04
N VAL A 175 -4.34 9.47 5.33
CA VAL A 175 -3.71 8.28 4.73
C VAL A 175 -3.98 8.20 3.23
N SER A 176 -5.20 8.51 2.79
CA SER A 176 -5.57 8.53 1.38
C SER A 176 -4.83 9.62 0.60
N LEU A 177 -4.64 10.80 1.21
CA LEU A 177 -3.81 11.85 0.64
C LEU A 177 -2.35 11.41 0.56
N ALA A 178 -1.80 10.86 1.65
CA ALA A 178 -0.43 10.37 1.70
C ALA A 178 -0.17 9.27 0.65
N LEU A 179 -1.09 8.32 0.49
CA LEU A 179 -1.04 7.29 -0.55
C LEU A 179 -1.06 7.92 -1.94
N THR A 180 -2.02 8.81 -2.19
CA THR A 180 -2.19 9.51 -3.46
C THR A 180 -0.95 10.27 -3.86
N ILE A 181 -0.38 11.12 -3.00
CA ILE A 181 0.83 11.89 -3.33
C ILE A 181 2.10 11.04 -3.42
N THR A 182 2.06 9.79 -2.95
CA THR A 182 3.21 8.89 -2.99
C THR A 182 3.23 8.08 -4.29
N HIS A 183 2.12 7.42 -4.63
CA HIS A 183 2.12 6.54 -5.80
C HIS A 183 0.72 6.27 -6.37
N TYR A 184 0.46 6.79 -7.57
CA TYR A 184 -0.81 6.60 -8.28
C TYR A 184 -1.19 5.13 -8.47
N LEU A 185 -0.25 4.25 -8.83
CA LEU A 185 -0.59 2.85 -9.12
C LEU A 185 -1.05 2.13 -7.86
N VAL A 186 -0.41 2.41 -6.71
CA VAL A 186 -0.81 1.78 -5.44
C VAL A 186 -2.14 2.37 -4.95
N THR A 187 -2.40 3.64 -5.23
CA THR A 187 -3.73 4.23 -5.04
C THR A 187 -4.79 3.53 -5.89
N LEU A 188 -4.51 3.29 -7.18
CA LEU A 188 -5.41 2.54 -8.06
C LEU A 188 -5.60 1.10 -7.61
N MET A 189 -4.54 0.44 -7.09
CA MET A 189 -4.66 -0.88 -6.46
C MET A 189 -5.60 -0.83 -5.25
N ALA A 190 -5.50 0.19 -4.39
CA ALA A 190 -6.39 0.35 -3.24
C ALA A 190 -7.85 0.52 -3.67
N VAL A 191 -8.11 1.45 -4.61
CA VAL A 191 -9.44 1.64 -5.24
C VAL A 191 -9.95 0.33 -5.83
N GLY A 192 -9.08 -0.39 -6.52
CA GLY A 192 -9.37 -1.66 -7.15
C GLY A 192 -9.76 -2.76 -6.18
N ILE A 193 -8.97 -2.98 -5.13
CA ILE A 193 -9.25 -3.95 -4.07
C ILE A 193 -10.59 -3.63 -3.39
N LEU A 194 -10.82 -2.37 -3.01
CA LEU A 194 -12.07 -1.96 -2.36
C LEU A 194 -13.27 -2.11 -3.30
N GLY A 195 -13.14 -1.64 -4.55
CA GLY A 195 -14.18 -1.74 -5.57
C GLY A 195 -14.53 -3.18 -5.92
N SER A 196 -13.52 -4.05 -6.06
CA SER A 196 -13.70 -5.48 -6.28
C SER A 196 -14.42 -6.16 -5.11
N THR A 197 -14.08 -5.77 -3.87
CA THR A 197 -14.72 -6.29 -2.66
C THR A 197 -16.19 -5.86 -2.58
N LEU A 198 -16.48 -4.60 -2.92
CA LEU A 198 -17.86 -4.10 -3.01
C LEU A 198 -18.65 -4.82 -4.10
N MET A 199 -18.06 -5.06 -5.27
CA MET A 199 -18.70 -5.81 -6.34
C MET A 199 -19.02 -7.23 -5.90
N ALA A 200 -18.05 -7.94 -5.32
CA ALA A 200 -18.25 -9.28 -4.78
C ALA A 200 -19.36 -9.31 -3.71
N TYR A 201 -19.41 -8.30 -2.84
CA TYR A 201 -20.48 -8.15 -1.84
C TYR A 201 -21.86 -7.95 -2.48
N LEU A 202 -22.00 -7.01 -3.43
CA LEU A 202 -23.27 -6.73 -4.11
C LEU A 202 -23.79 -7.95 -4.86
N ILE A 203 -22.88 -8.70 -5.46
CA ILE A 203 -23.14 -9.96 -6.11
C ILE A 203 -23.65 -11.02 -5.11
N ALA A 204 -22.92 -11.22 -4.01
CA ALA A 204 -23.32 -12.17 -2.96
C ALA A 204 -24.68 -11.79 -2.36
N ARG A 205 -24.97 -10.49 -2.26
CA ARG A 205 -26.27 -9.94 -1.87
C ARG A 205 -27.37 -10.34 -2.82
N ALA A 206 -27.17 -10.10 -4.12
CA ALA A 206 -28.14 -10.42 -5.15
C ALA A 206 -28.43 -11.93 -5.21
N MET A 207 -27.45 -12.77 -4.84
CA MET A 207 -27.61 -14.22 -4.76
C MET A 207 -28.23 -14.70 -3.44
N GLY A 208 -28.50 -13.83 -2.46
CA GLY A 208 -29.03 -14.23 -1.15
C GLY A 208 -28.04 -15.00 -0.26
N HIS A 209 -26.73 -14.93 -0.55
CA HIS A 209 -25.69 -15.67 0.18
C HIS A 209 -25.08 -14.87 1.34
N LEU A 210 -25.59 -13.67 1.65
CA LEU A 210 -24.95 -12.79 2.63
C LEU A 210 -25.19 -13.15 4.09
N GLY A 211 -26.22 -13.92 4.43
CA GLY A 211 -26.47 -14.38 5.80
C GLY A 211 -26.20 -13.31 6.88
N PRO A 212 -25.31 -13.56 7.87
CA PRO A 212 -24.95 -12.59 8.92
C PRO A 212 -24.09 -11.40 8.47
N PHE A 213 -23.52 -11.44 7.26
CA PHE A 213 -22.55 -10.45 6.76
C PHE A 213 -23.18 -9.09 6.46
N GLU A 214 -24.51 -9.01 6.30
CA GLU A 214 -25.24 -7.74 6.11
C GLU A 214 -25.23 -6.84 7.35
N GLN A 215 -24.98 -7.38 8.55
CA GLN A 215 -24.96 -6.62 9.80
C GLN A 215 -23.56 -6.16 10.22
N ASP A 216 -22.54 -6.46 9.41
CA ASP A 216 -21.15 -6.17 9.75
C ASP A 216 -20.77 -4.72 9.43
N HIS A 217 -19.94 -4.10 10.27
CA HIS A 217 -19.46 -2.72 10.08
C HIS A 217 -18.55 -2.58 8.86
N ILE A 218 -18.04 -3.68 8.33
CA ILE A 218 -17.05 -3.75 7.26
C ILE A 218 -17.54 -3.06 5.98
N ILE A 219 -18.78 -3.32 5.53
CA ILE A 219 -19.25 -2.81 4.23
C ILE A 219 -19.42 -1.27 4.23
N PRO A 220 -20.11 -0.65 5.22
CA PRO A 220 -20.15 0.82 5.32
C PRO A 220 -18.76 1.46 5.38
N GLN A 221 -17.79 0.82 6.04
CA GLN A 221 -16.42 1.31 6.12
C GLN A 221 -15.69 1.22 4.77
N ILE A 222 -15.80 0.09 4.07
CA ILE A 222 -15.25 -0.08 2.71
C ILE A 222 -15.81 0.99 1.77
N ILE A 223 -17.13 1.21 1.78
CA ILE A 223 -17.79 2.25 0.96
C ILE A 223 -17.20 3.62 1.29
N SER A 224 -17.10 3.95 2.59
CA SER A 224 -16.58 5.25 3.04
C SER A 224 -15.14 5.46 2.59
N ILE A 225 -14.26 4.48 2.79
CA ILE A 225 -12.86 4.55 2.36
C ILE A 225 -12.76 4.65 0.84
N PHE A 226 -13.52 3.83 0.11
CA PHE A 226 -13.54 3.81 -1.36
C PHE A 226 -13.93 5.17 -1.94
N ILE A 227 -14.98 5.81 -1.39
CA ILE A 227 -15.39 7.16 -1.81
C ILE A 227 -14.29 8.17 -1.51
N ILE A 228 -13.74 8.18 -0.30
CA ILE A 228 -12.72 9.14 0.11
C ILE A 228 -11.47 9.04 -0.77
N ILE A 229 -10.91 7.85 -0.92
CA ILE A 229 -9.68 7.67 -1.72
C ILE A 229 -9.92 7.97 -3.20
N SER A 230 -11.07 7.58 -3.75
CA SER A 230 -11.41 7.87 -5.15
C SER A 230 -11.55 9.37 -5.40
N LEU A 231 -12.19 10.10 -4.49
CA LEU A 231 -12.32 11.56 -4.57
C LEU A 231 -10.96 12.24 -4.47
N ILE A 232 -10.16 11.91 -3.45
CA ILE A 232 -8.81 12.48 -3.27
C ILE A 232 -7.94 12.21 -4.50
N PHE A 233 -7.91 10.96 -4.98
CA PHE A 233 -7.14 10.60 -6.16
C PHE A 233 -7.61 11.38 -7.39
N SER A 234 -8.92 11.44 -7.64
CA SER A 234 -9.48 12.14 -8.80
C SER A 234 -9.19 13.64 -8.75
N THR A 235 -9.33 14.27 -7.59
CA THR A 235 -8.99 15.68 -7.38
C THR A 235 -7.49 15.91 -7.60
N TYR A 236 -6.62 15.12 -6.97
CA TYR A 236 -5.17 15.28 -7.11
C TYR A 236 -4.72 15.05 -8.55
N TYR A 237 -5.22 14.01 -9.21
CA TYR A 237 -4.91 13.69 -10.59
C TYR A 237 -5.35 14.84 -11.51
N SER A 238 -6.57 15.33 -11.36
CA SER A 238 -7.11 16.42 -12.18
C SER A 238 -6.34 17.73 -12.02
N LEU A 239 -5.89 18.05 -10.80
CA LEU A 239 -5.17 19.29 -10.53
C LEU A 239 -3.67 19.22 -10.84
N VAL A 240 -3.04 18.08 -10.56
CA VAL A 240 -1.57 17.94 -10.57
C VAL A 240 -1.12 16.69 -11.32
N GLY A 241 -1.63 15.51 -10.94
CA GLY A 241 -1.07 14.22 -11.36
C GLY A 241 -1.15 13.95 -12.87
N HIS A 242 -2.16 14.46 -13.59
CA HIS A 242 -2.33 14.22 -15.03
C HIS A 242 -1.18 14.77 -15.88
N THR A 243 -0.47 15.80 -15.39
CA THR A 243 0.68 16.40 -16.08
C THR A 243 1.89 15.47 -16.10
N ALA A 244 1.94 14.48 -15.20
CA ALA A 244 3.02 13.51 -15.10
C ALA A 244 3.02 12.47 -16.23
N PHE A 245 1.88 12.24 -16.87
CA PHE A 245 1.70 11.13 -17.80
C PHE A 245 1.78 11.57 -19.25
N LYS A 246 2.51 10.78 -20.06
CA LYS A 246 2.48 10.91 -21.52
C LYS A 246 1.12 10.53 -22.10
N ILE A 247 0.50 9.48 -21.54
CA ILE A 247 -0.85 9.03 -21.89
C ILE A 247 -1.75 9.35 -20.71
N ARG A 248 -2.70 10.26 -20.91
CA ARG A 248 -3.61 10.69 -19.86
C ARG A 248 -4.66 9.61 -19.62
N PHE A 249 -4.83 9.20 -18.37
CA PHE A 249 -6.02 8.49 -17.95
C PHE A 249 -7.26 9.35 -18.19
N THR A 250 -8.21 8.76 -18.89
CA THR A 250 -9.54 9.28 -19.18
C THR A 250 -10.58 8.42 -18.46
N VAL A 251 -11.82 8.91 -18.41
CA VAL A 251 -12.94 8.13 -17.85
C VAL A 251 -13.16 6.83 -18.64
N TYR A 252 -12.81 6.80 -19.93
CA TYR A 252 -12.94 5.60 -20.76
C TYR A 252 -12.00 4.48 -20.31
N ASP A 253 -10.86 4.80 -19.70
CA ASP A 253 -9.92 3.80 -19.18
C ASP A 253 -10.46 3.08 -17.92
N LEU A 254 -11.53 3.59 -17.31
CA LEU A 254 -12.25 2.92 -16.22
C LEU A 254 -13.21 1.83 -16.74
N LEU A 255 -13.67 1.93 -17.99
CA LEU A 255 -14.62 0.96 -18.55
C LEU A 255 -14.06 -0.46 -18.61
N PRO A 256 -12.82 -0.70 -19.10
CA PRO A 256 -12.20 -2.02 -19.03
C PRO A 256 -12.13 -2.53 -17.59
N TYR A 257 -11.83 -1.67 -16.62
CA TYR A 257 -11.72 -2.08 -15.23
C TYR A 257 -13.05 -2.55 -14.63
N VAL A 258 -14.14 -1.81 -14.90
CA VAL A 258 -15.49 -2.19 -14.51
C VAL A 258 -15.92 -3.48 -15.22
N PHE A 259 -15.61 -3.60 -16.52
CA PHE A 259 -15.91 -4.78 -17.30
C PHE A 259 -15.18 -6.01 -16.75
N TYR A 260 -13.86 -5.94 -16.56
CA TYR A 260 -13.07 -7.05 -16.01
C TYR A 260 -13.51 -7.42 -14.60
N SER A 261 -13.77 -6.44 -13.74
CA SER A 261 -14.25 -6.72 -12.38
C SER A 261 -15.60 -7.43 -12.43
N THR A 262 -16.54 -6.92 -13.22
CA THR A 262 -17.87 -7.52 -13.38
C THR A 262 -17.79 -8.91 -13.99
N PHE A 263 -16.94 -9.11 -15.00
CA PHE A 263 -16.76 -10.41 -15.66
C PHE A 263 -16.10 -11.42 -14.73
N VAL A 264 -15.02 -11.05 -14.03
CA VAL A 264 -14.32 -11.93 -13.09
C VAL A 264 -15.25 -12.30 -11.94
N PHE A 265 -15.80 -11.32 -11.21
CA PHE A 265 -16.66 -11.63 -10.08
C PHE A 265 -18.01 -12.23 -10.52
N GLY A 266 -18.55 -11.80 -11.66
CA GLY A 266 -19.75 -12.39 -12.25
C GLY A 266 -19.55 -13.84 -12.69
N SER A 267 -18.40 -14.20 -13.27
CA SER A 267 -18.13 -15.61 -13.62
C SER A 267 -17.98 -16.50 -12.38
N TYR A 268 -17.41 -16.00 -11.28
CA TYR A 268 -17.43 -16.70 -10.00
C TYR A 268 -18.86 -16.98 -9.50
N THR A 269 -19.85 -16.14 -9.82
CA THR A 269 -21.25 -16.40 -9.45
C THR A 269 -21.89 -17.52 -10.25
N LEU A 270 -21.53 -17.63 -11.53
CA LEU A 270 -22.00 -18.73 -12.37
C LEU A 270 -21.47 -20.06 -11.84
N TYR A 271 -20.23 -20.05 -11.33
CA TYR A 271 -19.62 -21.20 -10.67
C TYR A 271 -20.30 -21.54 -9.33
N LEU A 272 -20.50 -20.56 -8.43
CA LEU A 272 -21.16 -20.77 -7.14
C LEU A 272 -22.64 -21.17 -7.25
N ARG A 273 -23.34 -20.75 -8.31
CA ARG A 273 -24.72 -21.17 -8.58
C ARG A 273 -24.79 -22.64 -9.02
N HIS A 274 -23.69 -23.18 -9.55
CA HIS A 274 -23.59 -24.58 -9.99
C HIS A 274 -23.29 -25.56 -8.86
N ASP A 275 -22.89 -25.10 -7.66
CA ASP A 275 -22.69 -25.96 -6.47
C ASP A 275 -24.01 -26.48 -5.84
N LYS A 276 -25.16 -26.28 -6.50
CA LYS A 276 -26.35 -27.14 -6.31
C LYS A 276 -26.35 -28.38 -7.21
N GLY A 277 -25.24 -28.67 -7.89
CA GLY A 277 -25.04 -29.87 -8.68
C GLY A 277 -23.91 -29.70 -9.69
N PHE A 278 -22.66 -29.84 -9.24
CA PHE A 278 -21.57 -30.42 -10.01
C PHE A 278 -20.37 -30.68 -9.08
N ILE A 279 -20.34 -31.87 -8.48
CA ILE A 279 -19.13 -32.51 -7.95
C ILE A 279 -18.83 -33.68 -8.89
N PRO A 280 -17.62 -33.78 -9.46
CA PRO A 280 -16.79 -34.96 -9.32
C PRO A 280 -15.93 -34.86 -8.06
#